data_AF-A0A3Q0NDV4-F1
#
_entry.id   AF-A0A3Q0NDV4-F1
#
_cell.length_a   1.000
_cell.length_b   1.000
_cell.length_c   1.000
_cell.angle_alpha   90.00
_cell.angle_beta   90.00
_cell.angle_gamma   90.00
#
_symmetry.space_group_name_H-M   'P 1'
#
loop_
_entity.id
_entity.type
_entity.pdbx_description
1 polymer ?
#
loop_
_entity_poly.entity_id
_entity_poly.type
_entity_poly.pdbx_seq_one_letter_code
_entity_poly.pdbx_strand_id
1 'polypeptide(L)' 'MTIKVGSAVKTTYKTKLIHKGAVGTVKEIYDVVNIPQVALVDFKHSVICFFVRDLEGQS' A
#
# COMPACT_ATOMS: atom_id res chain seq x y z
N MET A 1 11.58 -3.02 6.17
CA MET A 1 10.79 -4.27 6.09
C MET A 1 10.36 -4.45 4.65
N THR A 2 10.46 -5.65 4.08
CA THR A 2 10.03 -5.89 2.70
C THR A 2 8.52 -6.10 2.68
N ILE A 3 7.80 -5.21 1.98
CA ILE A 3 6.34 -5.32 1.81
C ILE A 3 6.04 -6.45 0.82
N LYS A 4 5.19 -7.39 1.21
CA LYS A 4 4.76 -8.52 0.39
C LYS A 4 3.24 -8.65 0.39
N VAL A 5 2.71 -9.45 -0.53
CA VAL A 5 1.29 -9.81 -0.51
C VAL A 5 0.93 -10.43 0.86
N GLY A 6 -0.19 -9.98 1.42
CA GLY A 6 -0.65 -10.35 2.77
C GLY A 6 -0.08 -9.48 3.90
N SER A 7 0.89 -8.61 3.64
CA SER A 7 1.40 -7.69 4.67
C SER A 7 0.35 -6.66 5.08
N ALA A 8 0.24 -6.41 6.39
CA ALA A 8 -0.40 -5.22 6.91
C ALA A 8 0.53 -4.02 6.68
N VAL A 9 -0.01 -2.95 6.11
CA VAL A 9 0.73 -1.73 5.78
C VAL A 9 0.00 -0.51 6.30
N LYS A 10 0.76 0.51 6.66
CA LYS A 10 0.28 1.81 7.06
C LYS A 10 0.64 2.85 6.00
N THR A 11 -0.31 3.68 5.61
CA THR A 11 -0.05 4.76 4.65
C THR A 11 0.80 5.86 5.28
N THR A 12 1.86 6.28 4.60
CA THR A 12 2.70 7.42 5.04
C THR A 12 2.29 8.73 4.36
N TYR A 13 1.52 8.63 3.28
CA TYR A 13 1.01 9.75 2.49
C TYR A 13 -0.53 9.81 2.50
N LYS A 14 -1.10 11.01 2.49
CA LYS A 14 -2.55 11.24 2.41
C LYS A 14 -2.98 11.32 0.95
N THR A 15 -3.97 10.51 0.56
CA THR A 15 -4.65 10.67 -0.72
C THR A 15 -6.00 11.38 -0.52
N LYS A 16 -6.75 11.58 -1.61
CA LYS A 16 -8.12 12.14 -1.53
C LYS A 16 -9.08 11.22 -0.78
N LEU A 17 -8.87 9.90 -0.84
CA LEU A 17 -9.77 8.88 -0.32
C LEU A 17 -9.26 8.23 0.98
N ILE A 18 -7.94 8.20 1.19
CA ILE A 18 -7.31 7.50 2.31
C ILE A 18 -6.44 8.49 3.09
N HIS A 19 -6.70 8.56 4.39
CA HIS A 19 -5.93 9.39 5.30
C HIS A 19 -4.54 8.80 5.52
N LYS A 20 -3.56 9.67 5.82
CA LYS A 20 -2.25 9.23 6.32
C LYS A 20 -2.44 8.45 7.61
N GLY A 21 -1.74 7.33 7.73
CA GLY A 21 -1.80 6.44 8.88
C GLY A 21 -2.91 5.40 8.82
N ALA A 22 -3.67 5.35 7.73
CA ALA A 22 -4.64 4.28 7.50
C ALA A 22 -3.93 2.93 7.35
N VAL A 23 -4.52 1.90 7.94
CA VAL A 23 -4.00 0.53 7.89
C VAL A 23 -4.80 -0.27 6.88
N GLY A 24 -4.10 -0.99 6.01
CA GLY A 24 -4.69 -1.88 5.01
C GLY A 24 -3.84 -3.12 4.80
N THR A 25 -4.33 -4.05 3.99
CA THR A 25 -3.64 -5.30 3.66
C THR A 25 -3.25 -5.32 2.19
N VAL A 26 -2.01 -5.64 1.89
CA VAL A 26 -1.54 -5.76 0.49
C VAL A 26 -2.16 -7.01 -0.15
N LYS A 27 -2.84 -6.83 -1.27
CA LYS A 27 -3.43 -7.92 -2.07
C LYS A 27 -2.57 -8.30 -3.26
N GLU A 28 -2.01 -7.31 -3.93
CA GLU A 28 -1.20 -7.50 -5.14
C GLU A 28 -0.04 -6.51 -5.15
N ILE A 29 1.05 -6.87 -5.83
CA ILE A 29 2.21 -6.00 -6.06
C ILE A 29 2.50 -6.03 -7.55
N TYR A 30 2.55 -4.86 -8.16
CA TYR A 30 2.93 -4.67 -9.55
C TYR A 30 4.35 -4.11 -9.59
N ASP A 31 5.24 -4.90 -10.18
CA ASP A 31 6.63 -4.54 -10.43
C ASP A 31 6.86 -4.53 -11.94
N VAL A 32 6.70 -3.36 -12.54
CA VAL A 32 6.80 -3.15 -13.98
C VAL A 32 8.09 -2.38 -14.26
N VAL A 33 8.86 -2.84 -15.25
CA VAL A 33 10.12 -2.22 -15.64
C VAL A 33 9.93 -0.72 -15.91
N ASN A 34 10.79 0.11 -15.32
CA ASN A 34 10.78 1.58 -15.39
C ASN A 34 9.60 2.30 -14.71
N ILE A 35 8.79 1.62 -13.89
CA ILE A 35 7.72 2.23 -13.10
C ILE A 35 7.99 2.00 -11.61
N PRO A 36 7.80 2.99 -10.72
CA PRO A 36 7.90 2.76 -9.29
C PRO A 36 6.93 1.65 -8.86
N GLN A 37 7.41 0.72 -8.03
CA GLN A 37 6.63 -0.43 -7.58
C GLN A 37 5.32 0.02 -6.90
N VAL A 38 4.21 -0.65 -7.24
CA VAL A 38 2.86 -0.34 -6.77
C VAL A 38 2.28 -1.53 -6.02
N ALA A 39 1.55 -1.28 -4.95
CA ALA A 39 0.79 -2.28 -4.20
C ALA A 39 -0.71 -1.95 -4.26
N LEU A 40 -1.54 -2.95 -4.56
CA LEU A 40 -2.98 -2.87 -4.37
C LEU A 40 -3.28 -3.16 -2.90
N VAL A 41 -3.82 -2.17 -2.18
CA VAL A 41 -4.07 -2.26 -0.75
C VAL A 41 -5.57 -2.27 -0.48
N ASP A 42 -6.02 -3.28 0.25
CA ASP A 42 -7.38 -3.44 0.73
C ASP A 42 -7.55 -2.75 2.09
N PHE A 43 -8.43 -1.75 2.12
CA PHE A 43 -8.85 -1.04 3.32
C PHE A 43 -10.32 -1.38 3.61
N LYS A 44 -10.77 -1.11 4.84
CA LYS A 44 -12.12 -1.48 5.34
C LYS A 44 -13.30 -1.25 4.37
N HIS A 45 -13.24 -0.19 3.55
CA HIS A 45 -14.33 0.21 2.65
C HIS A 45 -13.90 0.45 1.20
N SER A 46 -12.65 0.14 0.85
CA SER A 46 -12.10 0.49 -0.47
C SER A 46 -10.80 -0.25 -0.76
N VAL A 47 -10.56 -0.54 -2.03
CA VAL A 47 -9.28 -1.10 -2.50
C VAL A 47 -8.59 -0.08 -3.40
N ILE A 48 -7.34 0.28 -3.10
CA ILE A 48 -6.63 1.38 -3.79
C ILE A 48 -5.16 1.02 -4.02
N CYS A 49 -4.63 1.41 -5.17
CA CYS A 49 -3.20 1.30 -5.50
C CYS A 49 -2.37 2.41 -4.82
N PHE A 50 -1.29 2.01 -4.16
CA PHE A 50 -0.29 2.90 -3.56
C PHE A 50 1.10 2.58 -4.10
N PHE A 51 1.97 3.57 -4.24
CA PHE A 51 3.39 3.28 -4.41
C PHE A 51 3.92 2.60 -3.14
N VAL A 52 4.75 1.58 -3.30
CA VAL A 52 5.33 0.84 -2.17
C VAL A 52 6.12 1.76 -1.23
N ARG A 53 6.76 2.82 -1.75
CA ARG A 53 7.47 3.83 -0.96
C ARG A 53 6.57 4.69 -0.05
N ASP A 54 5.27 4.75 -0.33
CA ASP A 54 4.29 5.52 0.44
C ASP A 54 3.60 4.65 1.51
N LEU A 55 4.15 3.45 1.76
CA LEU A 55 3.67 2.46 2.69
C LEU A 55 4.78 2.08 3.69
N GLU A 56 4.41 1.95 4.95
CA GLU A 56 5.24 1.39 6.01
C GLU A 56 4.69 0.00 6.38
N GLY A 57 5.56 -1.01 6.39
CA GLY A 57 5.18 -2.33 6.90
C GLY A 57 4.86 -2.25 8.39
N GLN A 58 3.74 -2.83 8.81
CA GLN A 58 3.46 -3.07 10.22
C GLN A 58 3.89 -4.49 10.58
N SER A 59 4.69 -4.60 11.64
CA SER A 59 5.13 -5.85 12.25
C SER A 59 4.03 -6.53 13.04
#